data_AF-A0A6M0GAE3-F1
#
_entry.id   AF-A0A6M0GAE3-F1
#
_cell.length_a   1.000
_cell.length_b   1.000
_cell.length_c   1.000
_cell.angle_alpha   90.00
_cell.angle_beta   90.00
_cell.angle_gamma   90.00
#
_symmetry.space_group_name_H-M   'P 1'
#
loop_
_entity.id
_entity.type
_entity.pdbx_description
1 polymer ?
#
loop_
_entity_poly.entity_id
_entity_poly.type
_entity_poly.pdbx_seq_one_letter_code
_entity_poly.pdbx_strand_id
1 'polypeptide(L)'
;MKNLPNWIPNPNAWMNAILLLLLIRGISALINIILQMSESLMAISPKIRIVFYFLVLLSPILVIAVVHHWLYIFLDRFFPNSRSPEMSSPQGFFPGLMSWWEGFYGWQAIALATLVSTAVTIIFLPSFNSLSQLLDGWDGVKSFLTVPMLIRLVTIAYLYQLEHLVREHLMSIGSA
;
A
#
# COMPACT_ATOMS: atom_id res chain seq x y z
N MET A 1 -13.73 1.40 21.74
CA MET A 1 -12.37 1.55 22.31
C MET A 1 -12.03 3.04 22.28
N LYS A 2 -12.10 3.75 23.41
CA LYS A 2 -12.18 5.23 23.46
C LYS A 2 -11.00 5.92 24.17
N ASN A 3 -9.87 5.23 24.41
CA ASN A 3 -8.80 5.73 25.29
C ASN A 3 -7.42 5.90 24.61
N LEU A 4 -7.35 5.90 23.28
CA LEU A 4 -6.10 6.26 22.60
C LEU A 4 -6.00 7.80 22.51
N PRO A 5 -4.80 8.38 22.72
CA PRO A 5 -4.58 9.80 22.44
C PRO A 5 -4.98 10.13 21.00
N ASN A 6 -5.66 11.26 20.78
CA ASN A 6 -6.20 11.66 19.47
C ASN A 6 -5.16 11.75 18.33
N TRP A 7 -3.87 11.75 18.66
CA TRP A 7 -2.77 11.83 17.70
C TRP A 7 -2.20 10.47 17.30
N ILE A 8 -2.60 9.36 17.95
CA ILE A 8 -2.17 8.01 17.59
C ILE A 8 -3.21 7.40 16.63
N PRO A 9 -2.78 6.86 15.46
CA PRO A 9 -3.69 6.20 14.53
C PRO A 9 -4.48 5.05 15.18
N ASN A 10 -5.71 4.86 14.73
CA ASN A 10 -6.58 3.77 15.16
C ASN A 10 -5.92 2.40 14.87
N PRO A 11 -6.21 1.35 15.66
CA PRO A 11 -5.64 0.02 15.44
C PRO A 11 -5.86 -0.53 14.01
N ASN A 12 -6.99 -0.20 13.39
CA ASN A 12 -7.29 -0.58 12.01
C ASN A 12 -6.34 0.10 11.01
N ALA A 13 -5.96 1.36 11.23
CA ALA A 13 -5.02 2.08 10.37
C ALA A 13 -3.61 1.46 10.44
N TRP A 14 -3.19 1.04 11.63
CA TRP A 14 -1.95 0.28 11.81
C TRP A 14 -1.99 -1.07 11.11
N MET A 15 -3.09 -1.81 11.24
CA MET A 15 -3.25 -3.11 10.57
C MET A 15 -3.20 -2.96 9.05
N ASN A 16 -3.90 -1.97 8.48
CA ASN A 16 -3.85 -1.66 7.06
C ASN A 16 -2.43 -1.30 6.61
N ALA A 17 -1.70 -0.50 7.41
CA ALA A 17 -0.33 -0.14 7.09
C ALA A 17 0.62 -1.35 7.07
N ILE A 18 0.50 -2.24 8.06
CA ILE A 18 1.29 -3.47 8.13
C ILE A 18 0.97 -4.39 6.93
N LEU A 19 -0.31 -4.60 6.64
CA LEU A 19 -0.74 -5.43 5.52
C LEU A 19 -0.26 -4.86 4.18
N LEU A 20 -0.38 -3.55 3.97
CA LEU A 20 0.10 -2.88 2.77
C LEU A 20 1.62 -3.03 2.60
N LEU A 21 2.40 -2.87 3.69
CA LEU A 21 3.85 -3.06 3.65
C LEU A 21 4.26 -4.50 3.36
N LEU A 22 3.54 -5.49 3.89
CA LEU A 22 3.78 -6.90 3.58
C LEU A 22 3.43 -7.19 2.12
N LEU A 23 2.31 -6.64 1.64
CA LEU A 23 1.85 -6.84 0.28
C LEU A 23 2.80 -6.23 -0.75
N ILE A 24 3.24 -4.98 -0.55
CA ILE A 24 4.15 -4.32 -1.50
C ILE A 24 5.51 -5.02 -1.60
N ARG A 25 5.97 -5.66 -0.53
CA ARG A 25 7.17 -6.53 -0.59
C ARG A 25 6.94 -7.73 -1.51
N GLY A 26 5.80 -8.41 -1.35
CA GLY A 26 5.42 -9.51 -2.25
C GLY A 26 5.33 -9.06 -3.70
N ILE A 27 4.71 -7.89 -3.94
CA ILE A 27 4.62 -7.27 -5.26
C ILE A 27 6.01 -6.93 -5.81
N SER A 28 6.90 -6.33 -5.02
CA SER A 28 8.27 -5.98 -5.42
C SER A 28 9.05 -7.20 -5.88
N ALA A 29 9.02 -8.28 -5.10
CA ALA A 29 9.68 -9.53 -5.46
C ALA A 29 9.16 -10.11 -6.78
N LEU A 30 7.83 -10.09 -6.98
CA LEU A 30 7.21 -10.54 -8.23
C LEU A 30 7.59 -9.64 -9.42
N ILE A 31 7.57 -8.32 -9.24
CA ILE A 31 7.98 -7.36 -10.28
C ILE A 31 9.43 -7.60 -10.68
N ASN A 32 10.33 -7.83 -9.73
CA ASN A 32 11.74 -8.10 -10.02
C ASN A 32 11.93 -9.37 -10.86
N ILE A 33 11.19 -10.45 -10.55
CA ILE A 33 11.19 -11.67 -11.37
C ILE A 33 10.66 -11.38 -12.78
N ILE A 34 9.54 -10.68 -12.90
CA ILE A 34 8.92 -10.32 -14.18
C ILE A 34 9.87 -9.46 -15.03
N LEU A 35 10.48 -8.45 -14.42
CA LEU A 35 11.42 -7.55 -15.09
C LEU A 35 12.60 -8.33 -15.65
N GLN A 36 13.24 -9.19 -14.86
CA GLN A 36 14.35 -10.05 -15.30
C GLN A 36 13.97 -10.92 -16.51
N MET A 37 12.76 -11.52 -16.51
CA MET A 37 12.29 -12.31 -17.66
C MET A 37 11.99 -11.44 -18.89
N SER A 38 11.50 -10.23 -18.67
CA SER A 38 11.05 -9.31 -19.73
C SER A 38 12.19 -8.51 -20.39
N GLU A 39 13.40 -8.47 -19.83
CA GLU A 39 14.56 -7.78 -20.41
C GLU A 39 14.80 -8.17 -21.88
N SER A 40 14.66 -9.46 -22.20
CA SER A 40 14.78 -9.99 -23.56
C SER A 40 13.73 -9.42 -24.52
N LEU A 41 12.50 -9.20 -24.04
CA LEU A 41 11.40 -8.61 -24.81
C LEU A 41 11.55 -7.09 -24.94
N MET A 42 12.05 -6.42 -23.89
CA MET A 42 12.31 -4.97 -23.88
C MET A 42 13.50 -4.55 -24.76
N ALA A 43 14.33 -5.49 -25.19
CA ALA A 43 15.41 -5.28 -26.14
C ALA A 43 14.90 -5.14 -27.59
N ILE A 44 13.71 -5.67 -27.91
CA ILE A 44 13.18 -5.73 -29.28
C ILE A 44 12.72 -4.35 -29.78
N SER A 45 12.10 -3.54 -28.93
CA SER A 45 11.62 -2.21 -29.33
C SER A 45 11.51 -1.25 -28.14
N PRO A 46 11.95 0.02 -28.29
CA PRO A 46 11.77 1.04 -27.25
C PRO A 46 10.29 1.34 -26.96
N LYS A 47 9.38 1.14 -27.93
CA LYS A 47 7.94 1.32 -27.70
C LYS A 47 7.37 0.27 -26.75
N ILE A 48 7.77 -0.98 -26.93
CA ILE A 48 7.37 -2.12 -26.07
C ILE A 48 7.88 -1.88 -24.64
N ARG A 49 9.11 -1.38 -24.49
CA ARG A 49 9.69 -1.03 -23.19
C ARG A 49 8.84 -0.02 -22.41
N ILE A 50 8.39 1.05 -23.06
CA ILE A 50 7.52 2.07 -22.42
C ILE A 50 6.21 1.43 -21.95
N VAL A 51 5.57 0.61 -22.79
CA VAL A 51 4.33 -0.09 -22.42
C VAL A 51 4.55 -0.98 -21.18
N PHE A 52 5.66 -1.74 -21.14
CA PHE A 52 6.00 -2.54 -19.97
C PHE A 52 6.19 -1.70 -18.70
N TYR A 53 6.87 -0.55 -18.78
CA TYR A 53 7.01 0.32 -17.60
C TYR A 53 5.67 0.86 -17.09
N PHE A 54 4.74 1.24 -17.98
CA PHE A 54 3.39 1.63 -17.56
C PHE A 54 2.62 0.47 -16.91
N LEU A 55 2.72 -0.74 -17.47
CA LEU A 55 2.09 -1.92 -16.90
C LEU A 55 2.65 -2.24 -15.51
N VAL A 56 3.97 -2.20 -15.35
CA VAL A 56 4.62 -2.41 -14.05
C VAL A 56 4.22 -1.34 -13.05
N LEU A 57 4.14 -0.07 -13.46
CA LEU A 57 3.73 1.05 -12.61
C LEU A 57 2.27 0.93 -12.13
N LEU A 58 1.36 0.46 -12.99
CA LEU A 58 -0.07 0.36 -12.68
C LEU A 58 -0.44 -0.98 -12.03
N SER A 59 0.38 -2.02 -12.20
CA SER A 59 0.12 -3.35 -11.64
C SER A 59 -0.13 -3.38 -10.13
N PRO A 60 0.51 -2.56 -9.27
CA PRO A 60 0.27 -2.62 -7.83
C PRO A 60 -1.15 -2.23 -7.47
N ILE A 61 -1.77 -1.29 -8.21
CA ILE A 61 -3.17 -0.88 -7.98
C ILE A 61 -4.10 -2.09 -8.11
N LEU A 62 -3.93 -2.87 -9.19
CA LEU A 62 -4.73 -4.06 -9.46
C LEU A 62 -4.49 -5.13 -8.39
N VAL A 63 -3.23 -5.40 -8.05
CA VAL A 63 -2.89 -6.43 -7.04
C VAL A 63 -3.44 -6.05 -5.67
N ILE A 64 -3.27 -4.79 -5.24
CA ILE A 64 -3.79 -4.29 -3.96
C ILE A 64 -5.32 -4.38 -3.95
N ALA A 65 -6.01 -3.94 -5.01
CA ALA A 65 -7.47 -4.03 -5.10
C ALA A 65 -7.99 -5.48 -4.99
N VAL A 66 -7.35 -6.41 -5.69
CA VAL A 66 -7.71 -7.84 -5.62
C VAL A 66 -7.45 -8.38 -4.21
N VAL A 67 -6.28 -8.15 -3.63
CA VAL A 67 -5.96 -8.66 -2.29
C VAL A 67 -6.90 -8.08 -1.25
N HIS A 68 -7.23 -6.80 -1.30
CA HIS A 68 -8.21 -6.18 -0.42
C HIS A 68 -9.59 -6.83 -0.52
N HIS A 69 -10.11 -7.02 -1.75
CA HIS A 69 -11.39 -7.68 -1.99
C HIS A 69 -11.43 -9.11 -1.43
N TRP A 70 -10.40 -9.90 -1.70
CA TRP A 70 -10.31 -11.28 -1.24
C TRP A 70 -10.09 -11.40 0.26
N LEU A 71 -9.26 -10.52 0.84
CA LEU A 71 -9.03 -10.46 2.27
C LEU A 71 -10.32 -10.12 3.01
N TYR A 72 -11.12 -9.19 2.47
CA TYR A 72 -12.43 -8.89 3.03
C TYR A 72 -13.32 -10.14 3.01
N ILE A 73 -13.48 -10.80 1.86
CA ILE A 73 -14.33 -12.00 1.74
C ILE A 73 -13.86 -13.10 2.70
N PHE A 74 -12.55 -13.27 2.82
CA PHE A 74 -11.95 -14.23 3.74
C PHE A 74 -12.28 -13.89 5.20
N LEU A 75 -12.07 -12.63 5.61
CA LEU A 75 -12.39 -12.20 6.97
C LEU A 75 -13.89 -12.28 7.28
N ASP A 76 -14.77 -11.93 6.34
CA ASP A 76 -16.22 -12.04 6.54
C ASP A 76 -16.68 -13.50 6.72
N ARG A 77 -16.02 -14.45 6.02
CA ARG A 77 -16.32 -15.88 6.12
C ARG A 77 -15.81 -16.52 7.41
N PHE A 78 -14.61 -16.17 7.87
CA PHE A 78 -13.95 -16.84 9.00
C PHE A 78 -14.05 -16.06 10.33
N PHE A 79 -14.24 -14.74 10.28
CA PHE A 79 -14.29 -13.84 11.42
C PHE A 79 -15.43 -12.81 11.29
N PRO A 80 -16.71 -13.25 11.22
CA PRO A 80 -17.85 -12.36 10.96
C PRO A 80 -18.05 -11.25 12.02
N ASN A 81 -17.46 -11.42 13.22
CA ASN A 81 -17.48 -10.41 14.29
C ASN A 81 -16.50 -9.23 14.03
N SER A 82 -15.67 -9.27 12.98
CA SER A 82 -14.78 -8.16 12.62
C SER A 82 -15.45 -7.07 11.78
N ARG A 83 -16.77 -7.14 11.55
CA ARG A 83 -17.52 -6.16 10.75
C ARG A 83 -17.48 -4.78 11.40
N SER A 84 -17.07 -3.76 10.64
CA SER A 84 -17.48 -2.39 10.93
C SER A 84 -18.89 -2.16 10.36
N PRO A 85 -19.76 -1.37 11.02
CA PRO A 85 -21.13 -1.11 10.57
C PRO A 85 -21.24 -0.46 9.17
N GLU A 86 -20.14 0.08 8.65
CA GLU A 86 -20.08 0.84 7.39
C GLU A 86 -19.85 -0.05 6.16
N MET A 87 -19.61 -1.35 6.33
CA MET A 87 -19.20 -2.22 5.24
C MET A 87 -20.39 -3.02 4.68
N SER A 88 -20.86 -2.59 3.49
CA SER A 88 -21.76 -3.41 2.66
C SER A 88 -21.05 -4.71 2.25
N SER A 89 -21.74 -5.85 2.32
CA SER A 89 -21.16 -7.16 1.98
C SER A 89 -20.69 -7.17 0.51
N PRO A 90 -19.39 -7.33 0.22
CA PRO A 90 -18.94 -7.48 -1.15
C PRO A 90 -19.47 -8.80 -1.70
N GLN A 91 -20.30 -8.71 -2.73
CA GLN A 91 -20.84 -9.85 -3.44
C GLN A 91 -20.08 -10.00 -4.77
N GLY A 92 -19.52 -11.19 -5.01
CA GLY A 92 -18.90 -11.55 -6.29
C GLY A 92 -17.39 -11.79 -6.24
N PHE A 93 -16.88 -12.34 -7.35
CA PHE A 93 -15.47 -12.73 -7.51
C PHE A 93 -14.55 -11.56 -7.87
N PHE A 94 -15.09 -10.51 -8.51
CA PHE A 94 -14.33 -9.37 -9.00
C PHE A 94 -14.34 -8.20 -8.02
N PRO A 95 -13.23 -7.43 -7.91
CA PRO A 95 -13.16 -6.26 -7.05
C PRO A 95 -14.15 -5.19 -7.50
N GLY A 96 -14.94 -4.69 -6.55
CA GLY A 96 -15.84 -3.55 -6.77
C GLY A 96 -15.09 -2.22 -6.81
N LEU A 97 -15.80 -1.13 -7.12
CA LEU A 97 -15.24 0.23 -7.16
C LEU A 97 -14.52 0.62 -5.85
N MET A 98 -15.07 0.20 -4.70
CA MET A 98 -14.44 0.46 -3.40
C MET A 98 -13.08 -0.23 -3.27
N SER A 99 -12.96 -1.48 -3.71
CA SER A 99 -11.67 -2.20 -3.70
C SER A 99 -10.66 -1.58 -4.67
N TRP A 100 -11.11 -1.08 -5.82
CA TRP A 100 -10.25 -0.30 -6.72
C TRP A 100 -9.75 0.99 -6.09
N TRP A 101 -10.61 1.69 -5.35
CA TRP A 101 -10.21 2.86 -4.58
C TRP A 101 -9.18 2.50 -3.51
N GLU A 102 -9.38 1.41 -2.77
CA GLU A 102 -8.40 0.92 -1.79
C GLU A 102 -7.06 0.58 -2.45
N GLY A 103 -7.09 -0.03 -3.65
CA GLY A 103 -5.90 -0.28 -4.47
C GLY A 103 -5.17 1.00 -4.85
N PHE A 104 -5.90 2.00 -5.34
CA PHE A 104 -5.34 3.29 -5.72
C PHE A 104 -4.79 4.04 -4.51
N TYR A 105 -5.55 4.11 -3.43
CA TYR A 105 -5.16 4.77 -2.19
C TYR A 105 -3.91 4.13 -1.58
N GLY A 106 -3.86 2.79 -1.51
CA GLY A 106 -2.70 2.05 -1.04
C GLY A 106 -1.45 2.34 -1.89
N TRP A 107 -1.59 2.41 -3.21
CA TRP A 107 -0.48 2.77 -4.09
C TRP A 107 0.03 4.20 -3.85
N GLN A 108 -0.87 5.17 -3.70
CA GLN A 108 -0.50 6.55 -3.35
C GLN A 108 0.15 6.63 -1.97
N ALA A 109 -0.32 5.84 -1.00
CA ALA A 109 0.26 5.77 0.33
C ALA A 109 1.70 5.25 0.30
N ILE A 110 1.99 4.23 -0.51
CA ILE A 110 3.35 3.74 -0.76
C ILE A 110 4.23 4.83 -1.38
N ALA A 111 3.73 5.54 -2.40
CA ALA A 111 4.48 6.60 -3.05
C ALA A 111 4.84 7.73 -2.06
N LEU A 112 3.87 8.21 -1.29
CA LEU A 112 4.06 9.25 -0.28
C LEU A 112 4.97 8.80 0.85
N ALA A 113 4.79 7.58 1.36
CA ALA A 113 5.65 7.01 2.40
C ALA A 113 7.10 6.86 1.93
N THR A 114 7.30 6.51 0.66
CA THR A 114 8.63 6.47 0.05
C THR A 114 9.24 7.86 0.02
N LEU A 115 8.50 8.88 -0.43
CA LEU A 115 8.98 10.27 -0.48
C LEU A 115 9.33 10.80 0.92
N VAL A 116 8.45 10.64 1.90
CA VAL A 116 8.66 11.09 3.28
C VAL A 116 9.87 10.39 3.90
N SER A 117 9.93 9.05 3.79
CA SER A 117 11.05 8.27 4.31
C SER A 117 12.38 8.66 3.66
N THR A 118 12.38 8.92 2.36
CA THR A 118 13.57 9.39 1.63
C THR A 118 14.00 10.77 2.11
N ALA A 119 13.07 11.72 2.22
CA ALA A 119 13.37 13.07 2.69
C ALA A 119 13.96 13.05 4.12
N VAL A 120 13.34 12.30 5.03
CA VAL A 120 13.86 12.14 6.41
C VAL A 120 15.23 11.48 6.38
N THR A 121 15.43 10.45 5.56
CA THR A 121 16.73 9.77 5.49
C THR A 121 17.81 10.69 4.92
N ILE A 122 17.54 11.46 3.87
CA ILE A 122 18.51 12.41 3.29
C ILE A 122 18.90 13.49 4.30
N ILE A 123 17.93 14.03 5.05
CA ILE A 123 18.18 15.12 6.01
C ILE A 123 18.97 14.63 7.23
N PHE A 124 18.67 13.43 7.72
CA PHE A 124 19.16 12.97 9.03
C PHE A 124 20.20 11.83 8.98
N LEU A 125 20.33 11.13 7.85
CA LEU A 125 21.25 9.98 7.69
C LEU A 125 22.27 10.26 6.57
N PRO A 126 23.56 10.43 6.90
CA PRO A 126 24.60 10.88 5.96
C PRO A 126 25.03 9.84 4.91
N SER A 127 24.38 8.67 4.82
CA SER A 127 24.85 7.53 4.01
C SER A 127 24.05 7.25 2.74
N PHE A 128 23.28 8.22 2.23
CA PHE A 128 22.40 8.01 1.09
C PHE A 128 23.14 8.22 -0.25
N ASN A 129 23.73 7.14 -0.79
CA ASN A 129 24.65 7.24 -1.92
C ASN A 129 24.04 6.92 -3.29
N SER A 130 22.83 6.34 -3.38
CA SER A 130 22.21 6.03 -4.69
C SER A 130 20.70 5.80 -4.66
N LEU A 131 20.08 5.99 -5.83
CA LEU A 131 18.67 5.68 -6.09
C LEU A 131 18.38 4.16 -5.97
N SER A 132 19.38 3.31 -6.21
CA SER A 132 19.26 1.86 -6.01
C SER A 132 19.00 1.48 -4.55
N GLN A 133 19.60 2.18 -3.58
CA GLN A 133 19.36 1.93 -2.15
C GLN A 133 17.91 2.25 -1.71
N LEU A 134 17.19 3.11 -2.44
CA LEU A 134 15.75 3.36 -2.18
C LEU A 134 14.88 2.17 -2.56
N LEU A 135 15.20 1.56 -3.70
CA LEU A 135 14.47 0.44 -4.28
C LEU A 135 14.81 -0.86 -3.54
N ASP A 136 16.09 -1.08 -3.20
CA ASP A 136 16.53 -2.22 -2.38
C ASP A 136 15.87 -2.24 -0.99
N GLY A 137 15.50 -1.07 -0.46
CA GLY A 137 14.77 -0.94 0.80
C GLY A 137 13.39 -1.62 0.80
N TRP A 138 12.83 -1.90 -0.38
CA TRP A 138 11.58 -2.66 -0.55
C TRP A 138 11.81 -4.16 -0.76
N ASP A 139 13.00 -4.60 -1.18
CA ASP A 139 13.30 -5.99 -1.58
C ASP A 139 14.04 -6.80 -0.50
N GLY A 140 14.67 -6.13 0.47
CA GLY A 140 15.50 -6.78 1.49
C GLY A 140 14.74 -7.58 2.56
N VAL A 141 14.74 -8.92 2.45
CA VAL A 141 14.22 -9.87 3.48
C VAL A 141 14.86 -9.65 4.85
N LYS A 142 16.12 -9.18 4.90
CA LYS A 142 16.90 -8.97 6.14
C LYS A 142 16.55 -7.67 6.90
N SER A 143 15.70 -6.81 6.33
CA SER A 143 15.57 -5.41 6.75
C SER A 143 14.15 -5.05 7.20
N PHE A 144 13.47 -5.89 7.97
CA PHE A 144 12.10 -5.61 8.43
C PHE A 144 12.02 -4.45 9.42
N LEU A 145 13.07 -4.17 10.19
CA LEU A 145 13.08 -3.13 11.22
C LEU A 145 14.15 -2.07 10.98
N THR A 146 14.34 -1.67 9.72
CA THR A 146 15.23 -0.54 9.40
C THR A 146 14.52 0.78 9.66
N VAL A 147 15.29 1.82 9.98
CA VAL A 147 14.76 3.18 10.24
C VAL A 147 13.85 3.67 9.09
N PRO A 148 14.21 3.54 7.80
CA PRO A 148 13.33 3.92 6.69
C PRO A 148 12.00 3.15 6.69
N MET A 149 12.02 1.86 7.02
CA MET A 149 10.81 1.02 7.07
C MET A 149 9.88 1.45 8.19
N LEU A 150 10.41 1.76 9.37
CA LEU A 150 9.62 2.29 10.49
C LEU A 150 9.00 3.65 10.14
N ILE A 151 9.75 4.55 9.48
CA ILE A 151 9.20 5.82 9.00
C ILE A 151 8.06 5.57 8.01
N ARG A 152 8.25 4.67 7.03
CA ARG A 152 7.21 4.29 6.06
C ARG A 152 5.97 3.74 6.76
N LEU A 153 6.14 2.83 7.72
CA LEU A 153 5.03 2.25 8.49
C LEU A 153 4.23 3.34 9.20
N VAL A 154 4.91 4.23 9.93
CA VAL A 154 4.27 5.35 10.62
C VAL A 154 3.54 6.26 9.62
N THR A 155 4.19 6.65 8.52
CA THR A 155 3.58 7.48 7.48
C THR A 155 2.31 6.83 6.91
N ILE A 156 2.36 5.55 6.55
CA ILE A 156 1.21 4.83 5.99
C ILE A 156 0.08 4.73 7.03
N ALA A 157 0.40 4.48 8.30
CA ALA A 157 -0.61 4.44 9.36
C ALA A 157 -1.33 5.80 9.52
N TYR A 158 -0.59 6.91 9.46
CA TYR A 158 -1.18 8.25 9.48
C TYR A 158 -1.99 8.56 8.22
N LEU A 159 -1.58 8.07 7.05
CA LEU A 159 -2.36 8.22 5.83
C LEU A 159 -3.69 7.48 5.95
N TYR A 160 -3.70 6.20 6.33
CA TYR A 160 -4.96 5.48 6.55
C TYR A 160 -5.84 6.10 7.65
N GLN A 161 -5.24 6.67 8.70
CA GLN A 161 -6.00 7.45 9.68
C GLN A 161 -6.67 8.68 9.03
N LEU A 162 -5.95 9.40 8.18
CA LEU A 162 -6.51 10.54 7.45
C LEU A 162 -7.65 10.11 6.52
N GLU A 163 -7.49 9.01 5.78
CA GLU A 163 -8.56 8.48 4.93
C GLU A 163 -9.83 8.19 5.73
N HIS A 164 -9.68 7.54 6.88
CA HIS A 164 -10.80 7.21 7.76
C HIS A 164 -11.51 8.46 8.28
N LEU A 165 -10.75 9.46 8.77
CA LEU A 165 -11.32 10.73 9.25
C LEU A 165 -12.05 11.50 8.14
N VAL A 166 -11.51 11.51 6.92
CA VAL A 166 -12.15 12.15 5.76
C VAL A 166 -13.47 11.43 5.42
N ARG A 167 -13.49 10.09 5.43
CA ARG A 167 -14.71 9.31 5.18
C ARG A 167 -15.77 9.57 6.23
N GLU A 168 -15.42 9.50 7.51
CA GLU A 168 -16.35 9.80 8.62
C GLU A 168 -16.94 11.20 8.48
N HIS A 169 -16.10 12.19 8.16
CA HIS A 169 -16.55 13.57 7.97
C HIS A 169 -17.52 13.71 6.78
N LEU A 170 -17.18 13.13 5.63
CA LEU A 170 -18.04 13.15 4.44
C LEU A 170 -19.39 12.46 4.68
N MET A 171 -19.40 11.33 5.41
CA MET A 171 -20.62 10.63 5.79
C MET A 171 -21.47 11.47 6.75
N SER A 172 -20.84 12.16 7.71
CA SER A 172 -21.56 13.02 8.66
C SER A 172 -22.27 14.19 7.96
N ILE A 173 -21.65 14.79 6.95
CA ILE A 173 -22.25 15.88 6.17
C ILE A 173 -23.33 15.36 5.22
N GLY A 174 -23.10 14.20 4.58
CA GLY A 174 -24.07 13.62 3.63
C GLY A 174 -25.32 13.02 4.28
N SER A 175 -25.32 12.80 5.60
CA SER A 175 -26.48 12.33 6.37
C SER A 175 -27.38 13.44 6.93
N ALA A 176 -27.03 14.71 6.72
CA ALA A 176 -27.78 15.89 7.13
C ALA A 176 -28.57 16.49 5.96
#